data_AF-A0A3Q2QUY4-F1
#
_entry.id   AF-A0A3Q2QUY4-F1
#
_cell.length_a   1.000
_cell.length_b   1.000
_cell.length_c   1.000
_cell.angle_alpha   90.00
_cell.angle_beta   90.00
_cell.angle_gamma   90.00
#
_symmetry.space_group_name_H-M   'P 1'
#
loop_
_entity.id
_entity.type
_entity.pdbx_description
1 polymer ?
#
loop_
_entity_poly.entity_id
_entity_poly.type
_entity_poly.pdbx_seq_one_letter_code
_entity_poly.pdbx_strand_id
1 'polypeptide(L)'
;LYEKCPFVLVCHCLWQCYFFFARNITITPSSLQNGILHYCGFQVLAPQVFWAPSSAVAEDRKSMLESWRTRLQGLLEEKPLSFISLDCFDDKAFQLKPEVQEKHASKEFGLTVGIHLNKPLPPHSQMKAGC
;
A
#
# COMPACT_ATOMS: atom_id res chain seq x y z
N LEU A 1 -17.64 11.12 28.17
CA LEU A 1 -17.57 10.29 26.95
C LEU A 1 -17.19 11.16 25.74
N TYR A 2 -16.01 11.79 25.78
CA TYR A 2 -15.43 12.54 24.65
C TYR A 2 -13.93 12.67 24.94
N GLU A 3 -13.21 11.56 24.89
CA GLU A 3 -11.76 11.61 24.68
C GLU A 3 -11.53 11.46 23.19
N LYS A 4 -11.30 12.62 22.55
CA LYS A 4 -10.87 12.69 21.16
C LYS A 4 -9.49 12.04 21.09
N CYS A 5 -9.42 10.86 20.49
CA CYS A 5 -8.17 10.26 20.03
C CYS A 5 -7.41 11.30 19.18
N PRO A 6 -6.31 11.89 19.68
CA PRO A 6 -5.54 12.88 18.93
C PRO A 6 -4.98 12.30 17.63
N PHE A 7 -4.82 10.97 17.60
CA PHE A 7 -4.33 10.20 16.48
C PHE A 7 -5.23 10.27 15.23
N VAL A 8 -6.55 10.31 15.41
CA VAL A 8 -7.52 10.29 14.29
C VAL A 8 -7.53 11.64 13.55
N LEU A 9 -7.42 12.75 14.30
CA LEU A 9 -7.44 14.09 13.71
C LEU A 9 -6.14 14.41 12.95
N VAL A 10 -4.99 13.95 13.47
CA VAL A 10 -3.68 14.06 12.79
C VAL A 10 -3.70 13.26 11.50
N CYS A 11 -4.31 12.06 11.50
CA CYS A 11 -4.43 11.21 10.32
C CYS A 11 -5.31 11.84 9.23
N HIS A 12 -6.43 12.47 9.60
CA HIS A 12 -7.32 13.12 8.62
C HIS A 12 -6.66 14.34 7.95
N CYS A 13 -5.94 15.18 8.71
CA CYS A 13 -5.33 16.40 8.16
C CYS A 13 -4.08 16.10 7.32
N LEU A 14 -3.23 15.15 7.73
CA LEU A 14 -2.07 14.72 6.95
C LEU A 14 -2.50 13.98 5.67
N TRP A 15 -3.55 13.16 5.70
CA TRP A 15 -4.02 12.43 4.53
C TRP A 15 -4.57 13.38 3.45
N GLN A 16 -5.32 14.40 3.84
CA GLN A 16 -5.93 15.35 2.91
C GLN A 16 -4.88 16.27 2.25
N CYS A 17 -3.84 16.67 2.98
CA CYS A 17 -2.72 17.44 2.43
C CYS A 17 -1.76 16.60 1.57
N TYR A 18 -1.47 15.34 1.93
CA TYR A 18 -0.55 14.49 1.17
C TYR A 18 -1.15 13.97 -0.14
N PHE A 19 -2.46 13.66 -0.18
CA PHE A 19 -3.10 13.20 -1.41
C PHE A 19 -3.27 14.30 -2.46
N PHE A 20 -3.34 15.58 -2.06
CA PHE A 20 -3.41 16.69 -3.01
C PHE A 20 -2.12 16.83 -3.86
N PHE A 21 -1.00 16.27 -3.39
CA PHE A 21 0.28 16.24 -4.12
C PHE A 21 0.62 14.89 -4.79
N ALA A 22 -0.10 13.81 -4.47
CA ALA A 22 0.20 12.48 -5.01
C ALA A 22 -0.39 12.30 -6.42
N ARG A 23 0.41 12.61 -7.45
CA ARG A 23 0.07 12.33 -8.87
C ARG A 23 -0.04 10.84 -9.21
N ASN A 24 0.43 9.94 -8.34
CA ASN A 24 0.38 8.49 -8.56
C ASN A 24 0.02 7.75 -7.25
N ILE A 25 -1.15 7.11 -7.26
CA ILE A 25 -1.73 6.37 -6.15
C ILE A 25 -0.86 5.21 -5.65
N THR A 26 0.03 4.67 -6.48
CA THR A 26 0.81 3.48 -6.13
C THR A 26 2.08 3.86 -5.34
N ILE A 27 2.57 5.08 -5.50
CA ILE A 27 3.84 5.54 -4.93
C ILE A 27 3.71 5.87 -3.44
N THR A 28 2.70 6.65 -3.07
CA THR A 28 2.52 7.12 -1.70
C THR A 28 2.22 5.98 -0.69
N PRO A 29 1.33 5.01 -0.99
CA PRO A 29 1.09 3.88 -0.10
C PRO A 29 2.32 2.99 0.06
N SER A 30 3.16 2.86 -0.97
CA SER A 30 4.36 2.00 -0.91
C SER A 30 5.32 2.41 0.21
N SER A 31 5.45 3.70 0.52
CA SER A 31 6.34 4.17 1.59
C SER A 31 5.83 3.77 2.98
N LEU A 32 4.53 3.90 3.23
CA LEU A 32 3.92 3.52 4.50
C LEU A 32 3.83 1.99 4.65
N GLN A 33 3.34 1.31 3.60
CA GLN A 33 3.10 -0.12 3.61
C GLN A 33 4.40 -0.91 3.67
N ASN A 34 5.38 -0.61 2.82
CA ASN A 34 6.66 -1.32 2.85
C ASN A 34 7.62 -0.75 3.90
N GLY A 35 7.77 0.58 3.95
CA GLY A 35 8.79 1.25 4.75
C GLY A 35 8.52 1.31 6.26
N ILE A 36 7.27 1.12 6.69
CA ILE A 36 6.90 1.10 8.11
C ILE A 36 6.27 -0.24 8.48
N LEU A 37 5.13 -0.59 7.87
CA LEU A 37 4.35 -1.75 8.31
C LEU A 37 5.07 -3.07 8.03
N HIS A 38 5.41 -3.34 6.77
CA HIS A 38 6.11 -4.56 6.38
C HIS A 38 7.52 -4.63 7.00
N TYR A 39 8.23 -3.50 7.07
CA TYR A 39 9.53 -3.42 7.74
C TYR A 39 9.48 -3.87 9.22
N CYS A 40 8.39 -3.54 9.93
CA CYS A 40 8.17 -4.01 11.31
C CYS A 40 7.63 -5.45 11.41
N GLY A 41 7.49 -6.18 10.30
CA GLY A 41 7.05 -7.57 10.27
C GLY A 41 5.53 -7.77 10.17
N PHE A 42 4.76 -6.71 9.91
CA PHE A 42 3.31 -6.86 9.71
C PHE A 42 2.99 -7.49 8.36
N GLN A 43 1.97 -8.35 8.34
CA GLN A 43 1.28 -8.73 7.11
C GLN A 43 0.36 -7.58 6.68
N VAL A 44 0.67 -6.96 5.54
CA VAL A 44 -0.08 -5.79 5.07
C VAL A 44 -1.17 -6.21 4.10
N LEU A 45 -2.43 -5.93 4.40
CA LEU A 45 -3.56 -6.16 3.49
C LEU A 45 -3.69 -5.03 2.47
N ALA A 46 -4.44 -5.28 1.40
CA ALA A 46 -4.74 -4.26 0.39
C ALA A 46 -5.45 -3.03 1.04
N PRO A 47 -5.08 -1.79 0.71
CA PRO A 47 -5.69 -0.63 1.33
C PRO A 47 -7.16 -0.46 0.90
N GLN A 48 -8.04 -0.07 1.84
CA GLN A 48 -9.37 0.44 1.50
C GLN A 48 -9.25 1.93 1.20
N VAL A 49 -9.52 2.35 -0.03
CA VAL A 49 -9.46 3.77 -0.41
C VAL A 49 -10.83 4.24 -0.89
N PHE A 50 -11.38 5.24 -0.20
CA PHE A 50 -12.56 5.97 -0.65
C PHE A 50 -12.14 7.34 -1.18
N TRP A 51 -12.54 7.64 -2.42
CA TRP A 51 -12.16 8.88 -3.08
C TRP A 51 -13.13 9.99 -2.76
N ALA A 52 -12.57 11.13 -2.32
CA ALA A 52 -13.31 12.36 -2.02
C ALA A 52 -14.63 12.12 -1.26
N PRO A 53 -14.61 11.43 -0.10
CA PRO A 53 -15.84 11.09 0.62
C PRO A 53 -16.62 12.33 1.08
N SER A 54 -15.95 13.48 1.25
CA SER A 54 -16.57 14.77 1.56
C SER A 54 -17.43 15.33 0.43
N SER A 55 -17.12 14.97 -0.82
CA SER A 55 -17.83 15.43 -2.02
C SER A 55 -18.91 14.44 -2.48
N ALA A 56 -18.93 13.24 -1.91
CA ALA A 56 -19.92 12.21 -2.21
C ALA A 56 -21.27 12.55 -1.55
N VAL A 57 -22.38 12.16 -2.19
CA VAL A 57 -23.72 12.32 -1.62
C VAL A 57 -23.92 11.40 -0.41
N ALA A 58 -24.97 11.64 0.40
CA ALA A 58 -25.18 10.91 1.65
C ALA A 58 -25.33 9.40 1.44
N GLU A 59 -26.01 9.02 0.35
CA GLU A 59 -26.25 7.64 -0.05
C GLU A 59 -24.93 6.93 -0.39
N ASP A 60 -24.05 7.57 -1.16
CA ASP A 60 -22.74 7.03 -1.51
C ASP A 60 -21.85 6.86 -0.28
N ARG A 61 -21.87 7.83 0.65
CA ARG A 61 -21.11 7.70 1.92
C ARG A 61 -21.62 6.53 2.76
N LYS A 62 -22.94 6.28 2.80
CA LYS A 62 -23.49 5.09 3.46
C LYS A 62 -23.01 3.81 2.78
N SER A 63 -23.04 3.76 1.44
CA SER A 63 -22.53 2.63 0.67
C SER A 63 -21.04 2.36 0.94
N MET A 64 -20.20 3.40 1.04
CA MET A 64 -18.80 3.27 1.43
C MET A 64 -18.65 2.60 2.80
N LEU A 65 -19.41 3.06 3.81
CA LEU A 65 -19.38 2.47 5.15
C LEU A 65 -19.86 1.02 5.17
N GLU A 66 -20.93 0.69 4.44
CA GLU A 66 -21.42 -0.68 4.34
C GLU A 66 -20.41 -1.59 3.63
N SER A 67 -19.76 -1.11 2.56
CA SER A 67 -18.70 -1.87 1.89
C SER A 67 -17.53 -2.15 2.83
N TRP A 68 -17.17 -1.19 3.69
CA TRP A 68 -16.12 -1.36 4.69
C TRP A 68 -16.53 -2.37 5.76
N ARG A 69 -17.77 -2.29 6.27
CA ARG A 69 -18.30 -3.26 7.23
C ARG A 69 -18.27 -4.67 6.66
N THR A 70 -18.74 -4.85 5.42
CA THR A 70 -18.74 -6.15 4.74
C THR A 70 -17.33 -6.70 4.61
N ARG A 71 -16.35 -5.88 4.22
CA ARG A 71 -14.95 -6.29 4.13
C ARG A 71 -14.41 -6.79 5.48
N LEU A 72 -14.69 -6.05 6.56
CA LEU A 72 -14.24 -6.41 7.90
C LEU A 72 -14.74 -7.79 8.37
N GLN A 73 -15.85 -8.31 7.83
CA GLN A 73 -16.37 -9.63 8.17
C GLN A 73 -15.48 -10.78 7.68
N GLY A 74 -14.67 -10.58 6.65
CA GLY A 74 -13.75 -11.58 6.08
C GLY A 74 -12.28 -11.15 6.12
N LEU A 75 -11.92 -10.23 7.02
CA LEU A 75 -10.62 -9.57 7.03
C LEU A 75 -9.46 -10.53 7.28
N LEU A 76 -9.67 -11.55 8.13
CA LEU A 76 -8.62 -12.49 8.53
C LEU A 76 -8.31 -13.51 7.43
N GLU A 77 -9.24 -13.71 6.50
CA GLU A 77 -9.13 -14.60 5.37
C GLU A 77 -8.52 -13.90 4.14
N GLU A 78 -8.37 -12.59 4.16
CA GLU A 78 -7.77 -11.83 3.06
C GLU A 78 -6.29 -12.19 2.85
N LYS A 79 -5.90 -12.37 1.59
CA LYS A 79 -4.50 -12.56 1.23
C LYS A 79 -3.72 -11.25 1.41
N PRO A 80 -2.60 -11.24 2.14
CA PRO A 80 -1.73 -10.08 2.24
C PRO A 80 -1.11 -9.66 0.89
N LEU A 81 -0.71 -8.40 0.80
CA LEU A 81 0.12 -7.89 -0.27
C LEU A 81 1.47 -8.62 -0.30
N SER A 82 1.99 -8.85 -1.50
CA SER A 82 3.31 -9.42 -1.67
C SER A 82 4.37 -8.32 -1.62
N PHE A 83 5.38 -8.54 -0.79
CA PHE A 83 6.59 -7.73 -0.77
C PHE A 83 7.77 -8.60 -1.20
N ILE A 84 8.88 -7.96 -1.53
CA ILE A 84 10.11 -8.68 -1.83
C ILE A 84 10.69 -9.26 -0.54
N SER A 85 11.16 -10.51 -0.58
CA SER A 85 11.80 -11.12 0.60
C SER A 85 13.14 -10.45 0.88
N LEU A 86 13.52 -10.38 2.16
CA LEU A 86 14.87 -9.97 2.56
C LEU A 86 15.93 -10.93 2.01
N ASP A 87 15.59 -12.18 1.73
CA ASP A 87 16.50 -13.17 1.13
C ASP A 87 16.97 -12.77 -0.28
N CYS A 88 16.26 -11.84 -0.93
CA CYS A 88 16.66 -11.29 -2.23
C CYS A 88 17.81 -10.29 -2.13
N PHE A 89 18.22 -9.88 -0.92
CA PHE A 89 19.25 -8.88 -0.68
C PHE A 89 20.49 -9.49 -0.03
N ASP A 90 21.63 -8.86 -0.28
CA ASP A 90 22.87 -9.18 0.42
C ASP A 90 22.83 -8.66 1.87
N ASP A 91 23.13 -9.52 2.84
CA ASP A 91 23.03 -9.23 4.27
C ASP A 91 23.99 -8.12 4.75
N LYS A 92 25.04 -7.81 3.97
CA LYS A 92 26.08 -6.83 4.34
C LYS A 92 25.91 -5.52 3.58
N ALA A 93 25.63 -5.60 2.29
CA ALA A 93 25.50 -4.44 1.42
C ALA A 93 24.07 -3.89 1.35
N PHE A 94 23.07 -4.68 1.78
CA PHE A 94 21.64 -4.37 1.65
C PHE A 94 21.22 -4.04 0.21
N GLN A 95 21.96 -4.57 -0.77
CA GLN A 95 21.69 -4.43 -2.19
C GLN A 95 21.00 -5.69 -2.73
N LEU A 96 20.17 -5.52 -3.74
CA LEU A 96 19.50 -6.65 -4.40
C LEU A 96 20.55 -7.56 -5.06
N LYS A 97 20.50 -8.86 -4.77
CA LYS A 97 21.47 -9.84 -5.28
C LYS A 97 21.48 -9.85 -6.82
N PRO A 98 22.66 -9.98 -7.47
CA PRO A 98 22.77 -10.00 -8.93
C PRO A 98 21.90 -11.06 -9.61
N GLU A 99 21.81 -12.26 -9.02
CA GLU A 99 20.96 -13.37 -9.49
C GLU A 99 19.47 -13.00 -9.58
N VAL A 100 18.98 -12.15 -8.66
CA VAL A 100 17.59 -11.68 -8.68
C VAL A 100 17.41 -10.62 -9.76
N GLN A 101 18.40 -9.76 -9.97
CA GLN A 101 18.39 -8.77 -11.05
C GLN A 101 18.36 -9.46 -12.42
N GLU A 102 19.22 -10.45 -12.64
CA GLU A 102 19.31 -11.21 -13.89
C GLU A 102 18.01 -11.95 -14.21
N LYS A 103 17.44 -12.66 -13.21
CA LYS A 103 16.16 -13.37 -13.37
C LYS A 103 15.01 -12.43 -13.76
N HIS A 104 15.10 -11.16 -13.36
CA HIS A 104 14.09 -10.15 -13.66
C HIS A 104 14.47 -9.24 -14.84
N ALA A 105 15.64 -9.42 -15.45
CA ALA A 105 16.13 -8.57 -16.53
C ALA A 105 15.24 -8.59 -17.77
N SER A 106 14.64 -9.74 -18.10
CA SER A 106 13.73 -9.90 -19.25
C SER A 106 12.28 -9.49 -18.98
N LYS A 107 11.90 -9.22 -17.73
CA LYS A 107 10.53 -8.81 -17.39
C LYS A 107 10.26 -7.37 -17.82
N GLU A 108 9.04 -7.11 -18.28
CA GLU A 108 8.60 -5.77 -18.69
C GLU A 108 8.55 -4.79 -17.51
N PHE A 109 7.98 -5.23 -16.37
CA PHE A 109 7.82 -4.39 -15.18
C PHE A 109 8.93 -4.62 -14.15
N GLY A 110 9.14 -3.61 -13.31
CA GLY A 110 9.97 -3.70 -12.12
C GLY A 110 9.39 -4.64 -11.05
N LEU A 111 10.19 -4.99 -10.03
CA LEU A 111 9.78 -5.93 -8.97
C LEU A 111 8.70 -5.33 -8.07
N THR A 112 8.91 -4.09 -7.62
CA THR A 112 7.99 -3.34 -6.78
C THR A 112 8.09 -1.87 -7.13
N VAL A 113 7.22 -1.04 -6.53
CA VAL A 113 7.31 0.42 -6.65
C VAL A 113 8.67 0.95 -6.19
N GLY A 114 9.22 0.44 -5.09
CA GLY A 114 10.51 0.86 -4.56
C GLY A 114 11.73 0.23 -5.26
N ILE A 115 11.53 -0.84 -6.04
CA ILE A 115 12.60 -1.61 -6.70
C ILE A 115 12.19 -1.85 -8.15
N HIS A 116 12.03 -0.75 -8.88
CA HIS A 116 11.52 -0.80 -10.24
C HIS A 116 12.63 -1.05 -11.28
N LEU A 117 13.92 -0.99 -10.90
CA LEU A 117 15.07 -1.30 -11.76
C LEU A 117 15.08 -0.53 -13.10
N ASN A 118 14.71 0.75 -13.08
CA ASN A 118 14.53 1.59 -14.28
C ASN A 118 13.50 1.07 -15.30
N LYS A 119 12.62 0.17 -14.88
CA LYS A 119 11.50 -0.35 -15.67
C LYS A 119 10.19 0.34 -15.27
N PRO A 120 9.14 0.22 -16.10
CA PRO A 120 7.79 0.59 -15.71
C PRO A 120 7.35 -0.03 -14.38
N LEU A 121 6.56 0.71 -13.61
CA LEU A 121 6.04 0.25 -12.33
C LEU A 121 5.04 -0.90 -12.54
N PRO A 122 5.09 -1.96 -11.72
CA PRO A 122 4.11 -3.03 -11.80
C PRO A 122 2.68 -2.48 -11.57
N PRO A 123 1.71 -2.86 -12.42
CA PRO A 123 0.34 -2.37 -12.30
C PRO A 123 -0.30 -2.86 -11.00
N HIS A 124 -1.08 -1.99 -10.34
CA HIS A 124 -1.79 -2.29 -9.09
C HIS A 124 -0.92 -2.78 -7.91
N SER A 125 0.40 -2.61 -7.99
CA SER A 125 1.30 -2.90 -6.87
C SER A 125 0.84 -2.15 -5.63
N GLN A 126 0.91 -2.77 -4.45
CA GLN A 126 0.54 -2.12 -3.18
C GLN A 126 -0.96 -1.68 -3.09
N MET A 127 -1.78 -2.11 -4.05
CA MET A 127 -3.22 -1.84 -4.12
C MET A 127 -4.06 -3.13 -4.18
N LYS A 128 -3.52 -4.23 -4.74
CA LYS A 128 -4.21 -5.51 -4.82
C LYS A 128 -3.26 -6.67 -4.52
N ALA A 129 -3.76 -7.68 -3.79
CA ALA A 129 -3.02 -8.90 -3.50
C ALA A 129 -3.02 -9.86 -4.69
N GLY A 130 -1.87 -10.52 -4.95
CA GLY A 130 -1.74 -11.60 -5.94
C GLY A 130 -1.64 -11.15 -7.41
N CYS A 131 -1.26 -9.89 -7.66
CA CYS A 131 -0.90 -9.39 -8.99
C CYS A 131 0.58 -9.63 -9.31
#